data_AF-A0A812V7S7-F1
#
_entry.id   AF-A0A812V7S7-F1
#
_cell.length_a   1.000
_cell.length_b   1.000
_cell.length_c   1.000
_cell.angle_alpha   90.00
_cell.angle_beta   90.00
_cell.angle_gamma   90.00
#
_symmetry.space_group_name_H-M   'P 1'
#
loop_
_entity.id
_entity.type
_entity.pdbx_description
1 polymer ?
#
loop_
_entity_poly.entity_id
_entity_poly.type
_entity_poly.pdbx_seq_one_letter_code
_entity_poly.pdbx_strand_id
1 'polypeptide(L)'
;MNNSTDALVRLWRMCVTSQGNCPEQGLQWDRLRQVMEGLPMARCEALRANSVDDILTYHFGDTLNYVNFTLFWRGMEALLQTAGVFNNGGFDESTLEVIASLRQFRDEVLELLNGRDDECSVRELRNLYCERLRGGGLWDHAVIPYWEEKLQQLPKDDEMVSADEISAAMLQWLEDLLGYGEASEAHLINNRWR
;
A
#
# COMPACT_ATOMS: atom_id res chain seq x y z
N MET A 1 -20.75 7.18 -0.14
CA MET A 1 -19.60 7.20 0.79
C MET A 1 -18.35 6.92 -0.01
N ASN A 2 -17.25 7.63 0.22
CA ASN A 2 -16.00 7.44 -0.52
C ASN A 2 -15.32 6.14 -0.07
N ASN A 3 -14.76 5.38 -1.01
CA ASN A 3 -14.01 4.16 -0.72
C ASN A 3 -12.77 4.48 0.12
N SER A 4 -12.47 3.66 1.13
CA SER A 4 -11.33 3.88 2.03
C SER A 4 -9.99 3.78 1.29
N THR A 5 -9.83 2.89 0.32
CA THR A 5 -8.59 2.76 -0.45
C THR A 5 -8.31 4.02 -1.27
N ASP A 6 -9.33 4.58 -1.92
CA ASP A 6 -9.19 5.86 -2.64
C ASP A 6 -8.77 7.00 -1.70
N ALA A 7 -9.43 7.09 -0.53
CA ALA A 7 -9.10 8.10 0.47
C ALA A 7 -7.66 7.95 1.00
N LEU A 8 -7.17 6.72 1.17
CA LEU A 8 -5.81 6.44 1.62
C LEU A 8 -4.76 6.79 0.56
N VAL A 9 -5.00 6.50 -0.72
CA VAL A 9 -4.11 6.92 -1.81
C VAL A 9 -3.99 8.45 -1.87
N ARG A 10 -5.13 9.16 -1.76
CA ARG A 10 -5.13 10.63 -1.70
C ARG A 10 -4.38 11.15 -0.47
N LEU A 11 -4.60 10.53 0.70
CA LEU A 11 -3.92 10.90 1.94
C LEU A 11 -2.41 10.71 1.83
N TRP A 12 -1.96 9.57 1.30
CA TRP A 12 -0.56 9.30 1.03
C TRP A 12 0.07 10.41 0.19
N ARG A 13 -0.53 10.74 -0.95
CA ARG A 13 -0.04 11.82 -1.84
C ARG A 13 0.06 13.15 -1.11
N MET A 14 -0.99 13.56 -0.39
CA MET A 14 -0.97 14.80 0.39
C MET A 14 0.17 14.82 1.42
N CYS A 15 0.36 13.71 2.14
CA CYS A 15 1.41 13.56 3.13
C CYS A 15 2.80 13.65 2.49
N VAL A 16 3.04 12.93 1.39
CA VAL A 16 4.31 12.93 0.65
C VAL A 16 4.62 14.30 0.04
N THR A 17 3.69 14.91 -0.69
CA THR A 17 3.88 16.24 -1.28
C THR A 17 4.15 17.31 -0.23
N SER A 18 3.54 17.20 0.96
CA SER A 18 3.74 18.17 2.04
C SER A 18 5.12 18.11 2.71
N GLN A 19 5.93 17.09 2.45
CA GLN A 19 7.28 16.94 3.01
C GLN A 19 8.35 17.69 2.19
N GLY A 20 8.02 18.15 0.98
CA GLY A 20 8.99 18.81 0.09
C GLY A 20 9.75 17.82 -0.80
N ASN A 21 11.08 17.90 -0.82
CA ASN A 21 11.92 17.46 -1.95
C ASN A 21 12.43 16.00 -1.95
N CYS A 22 11.92 15.09 -1.11
CA CYS A 22 12.25 13.65 -1.23
C CYS A 22 11.01 12.73 -1.15
N PRO A 23 10.16 12.70 -2.20
CA PRO A 23 9.05 11.74 -2.29
C PRO A 23 9.51 10.27 -2.36
N GLU A 24 10.75 10.06 -2.78
CA GLU A 24 11.33 8.74 -3.10
C GLU A 24 11.64 7.90 -1.85
N GLN A 25 11.65 8.50 -0.65
CA GLN A 25 12.04 7.84 0.61
C GLN A 25 10.82 7.50 1.49
N GLY A 26 9.61 7.43 0.93
CA GLY A 26 8.39 7.18 1.70
C GLY A 26 7.97 8.32 2.62
N LEU A 27 7.06 8.03 3.54
CA LEU A 27 6.48 8.99 4.49
C LEU A 27 7.29 9.02 5.78
N GLN A 28 7.92 10.15 6.10
CA GLN A 28 8.65 10.32 7.36
C GLN A 28 7.72 10.09 8.57
N TRP A 29 8.23 9.36 9.57
CA TRP A 29 7.45 8.96 10.74
C TRP A 29 6.86 10.16 11.49
N ASP A 30 7.67 11.20 11.72
CA ASP A 30 7.23 12.45 12.36
C ASP A 30 6.08 13.11 11.60
N ARG A 31 6.07 12.98 10.26
CA ARG A 31 4.99 13.54 9.45
C ARG A 31 3.70 12.74 9.61
N LEU A 32 3.79 11.41 9.60
CA LEU A 32 2.65 10.54 9.88
C LEU A 32 2.07 10.83 11.27
N ARG A 33 2.95 10.97 12.27
CA ARG A 33 2.59 11.36 13.64
C ARG A 33 1.85 12.69 13.68
N GLN A 34 2.37 13.75 13.04
CA GLN A 34 1.70 15.06 13.01
C GLN A 34 0.30 14.99 12.37
N VAL A 35 0.15 14.21 11.28
CA VAL A 35 -1.15 14.02 10.63
C VAL A 35 -2.13 13.32 11.56
N MET A 36 -1.65 12.33 12.32
CA MET A 36 -2.44 11.59 13.31
C MET A 36 -2.81 12.45 14.52
N GLU A 37 -1.90 13.28 15.03
CA GLU A 37 -2.15 14.23 16.12
C GLU A 37 -3.18 15.31 15.74
N GLY A 38 -3.26 15.65 14.45
CA GLY A 38 -4.28 16.55 13.91
C GLY A 38 -5.70 15.95 13.84
N LEU A 39 -5.87 14.65 14.10
CA LEU A 39 -7.19 14.01 14.10
C LEU A 39 -7.96 14.37 15.39
N PRO A 40 -9.30 14.54 15.31
CA PRO A 40 -10.10 14.83 16.49
C PRO A 40 -9.94 13.76 17.59
N MET A 41 -9.74 14.20 18.84
CA MET A 41 -9.61 13.36 20.06
C MET A 41 -10.62 12.21 20.16
N ALA A 42 -11.86 12.41 19.71
CA ALA A 42 -12.92 11.40 19.67
C ALA A 42 -12.54 10.13 18.87
N ARG A 43 -11.53 10.19 17.99
CA ARG A 43 -11.00 9.04 17.25
C ARG A 43 -9.92 8.26 18.02
N CYS A 44 -9.18 8.90 18.92
CA CYS A 44 -8.25 8.19 19.81
C CYS A 44 -9.00 7.34 20.84
N GLU A 45 -10.13 7.85 21.34
CA GLU A 45 -11.03 7.08 22.22
C GLU A 45 -11.59 5.83 21.53
N ALA A 46 -11.95 5.93 20.23
CA ALA A 46 -12.41 4.80 19.43
C ALA A 46 -11.34 3.70 19.27
N LEU A 47 -10.06 4.09 19.24
CA LEU A 47 -8.92 3.18 19.10
C LEU A 47 -8.42 2.61 20.44
N ARG A 48 -8.99 3.04 21.58
CA ARG A 48 -8.62 2.58 22.94
C ARG A 48 -7.11 2.69 23.24
N ALA A 49 -6.45 3.69 22.67
CA ALA A 49 -5.04 3.94 22.85
C ALA A 49 -4.81 5.16 23.75
N ASN A 50 -3.68 5.19 24.48
CA ASN A 50 -3.37 6.28 25.40
C ASN A 50 -2.61 7.43 24.71
N SER A 51 -2.02 7.17 23.54
CA SER A 51 -1.28 8.16 22.75
C SER A 51 -1.31 7.82 21.26
N VAL A 52 -0.94 8.80 20.42
CA VAL A 52 -0.70 8.58 18.98
C VAL A 52 0.45 7.60 18.76
N ASP A 53 1.47 7.63 19.61
CA ASP A 53 2.60 6.70 19.52
C ASP A 53 2.16 5.25 19.73
N ASP A 54 1.27 5.00 20.70
CA ASP A 54 0.73 3.65 20.92
C ASP A 54 -0.03 3.15 19.68
N ILE A 55 -0.81 4.03 19.02
CA ILE A 55 -1.53 3.71 17.79
C ILE A 55 -0.53 3.37 16.68
N LEU A 56 0.50 4.20 16.51
CA LEU A 56 1.47 4.03 15.43
C LEU A 56 2.31 2.78 15.63
N THR A 57 2.86 2.56 16.82
CA THR A 57 3.59 1.33 17.15
C THR A 57 2.73 0.09 16.93
N TYR A 58 1.46 0.11 17.35
CA TYR A 58 0.58 -1.04 17.19
C TYR A 58 0.28 -1.38 15.72
N HIS A 59 0.07 -0.37 14.87
CA HIS A 59 -0.36 -0.57 13.48
C HIS A 59 0.78 -0.61 12.45
N PHE A 60 1.95 -0.04 12.77
CA PHE A 60 3.09 0.07 11.85
C PHE A 60 4.37 -0.58 12.40
N GLY A 61 4.39 -1.02 13.66
CA GLY A 61 5.55 -1.64 14.31
C GLY A 61 6.48 -0.64 15.00
N ASP A 62 7.41 -1.17 15.80
CA ASP A 62 8.50 -0.39 16.38
C ASP A 62 9.63 -0.24 15.35
N THR A 63 10.30 0.92 15.30
CA THR A 63 11.56 1.20 14.55
C THR A 63 11.47 1.67 13.09
N LEU A 64 10.57 2.61 12.77
CA LEU A 64 10.55 3.23 11.44
C LEU A 64 10.94 4.71 11.52
N ASN A 65 12.04 5.09 10.85
CA ASN A 65 12.33 6.49 10.53
C ASN A 65 11.37 7.00 9.45
N TYR A 66 10.91 6.11 8.57
CA TYR A 66 9.93 6.37 7.53
C TYR A 66 9.08 5.13 7.25
N VAL A 67 7.94 5.33 6.59
CA VAL A 67 6.97 4.28 6.23
C VAL A 67 6.77 4.33 4.71
N ASN A 68 6.99 3.22 4.02
CA ASN A 68 6.65 3.11 2.60
C ASN A 68 5.13 2.94 2.38
N PHE A 69 4.68 3.00 1.13
CA PHE A 69 3.25 2.97 0.82
C PHE A 69 2.57 1.66 1.24
N THR A 70 3.23 0.50 1.14
CA THR A 70 2.63 -0.79 1.52
C THR A 70 2.39 -0.88 3.03
N LEU A 71 3.36 -0.48 3.86
CA LEU A 71 3.19 -0.36 5.30
C LEU A 71 2.15 0.69 5.66
N PHE A 72 2.20 1.86 5.02
CA PHE A 72 1.21 2.92 5.20
C PHE A 72 -0.21 2.40 4.94
N TRP A 73 -0.39 1.74 3.79
CA TRP A 73 -1.69 1.24 3.36
C TRP A 73 -2.23 0.16 4.31
N ARG A 74 -1.41 -0.85 4.68
CA ARG A 74 -1.81 -1.90 5.64
C ARG A 74 -2.18 -1.30 7.01
N GLY A 75 -1.31 -0.46 7.56
CA GLY A 75 -1.50 0.10 8.91
C GLY A 75 -2.72 1.04 8.98
N MET A 76 -2.92 1.89 7.97
CA MET A 76 -4.09 2.78 7.94
C MET A 76 -5.40 2.02 7.69
N GLU A 77 -5.41 0.97 6.87
CA GLU A 77 -6.60 0.11 6.74
C GLU A 77 -6.94 -0.58 8.06
N ALA A 78 -5.95 -1.15 8.75
CA ALA A 78 -6.14 -1.76 10.06
C ALA A 78 -6.72 -0.75 11.05
N LEU A 79 -6.22 0.49 11.06
CA LEU A 79 -6.74 1.56 11.90
C LEU A 79 -8.21 1.88 11.59
N LEU A 80 -8.56 2.05 10.31
CA LEU A 80 -9.95 2.31 9.90
C LEU A 80 -10.89 1.15 10.26
N GLN A 81 -10.41 -0.09 10.17
CA GLN A 81 -11.14 -1.29 10.58
C GLN A 81 -11.35 -1.32 12.09
N THR A 82 -10.30 -1.08 12.90
CA THR A 82 -10.40 -1.00 14.36
C THR A 82 -11.36 0.10 14.80
N ALA A 83 -11.36 1.24 14.11
CA ALA A 83 -12.29 2.34 14.35
C ALA A 83 -13.72 2.11 13.82
N GLY A 84 -13.98 1.01 13.10
CA GLY A 84 -15.30 0.66 12.56
C GLY A 84 -15.78 1.58 11.43
N VAL A 85 -14.86 2.28 10.75
CA VAL A 85 -15.17 3.27 9.69
C VAL A 85 -14.61 2.88 8.32
N PHE A 86 -14.03 1.68 8.20
CA PHE A 86 -13.54 1.17 6.92
C PHE A 86 -14.69 0.93 5.95
N ASN A 87 -14.62 1.54 4.76
CA ASN A 87 -15.59 1.42 3.71
C ASN A 87 -14.95 0.82 2.44
N ASN A 88 -15.31 -0.42 2.13
CA ASN A 88 -14.85 -1.11 0.91
C ASN A 88 -15.83 -0.98 -0.27
N GLY A 89 -16.87 -0.15 -0.17
CA GLY A 89 -17.81 0.09 -1.28
C GLY A 89 -17.41 1.28 -2.15
N GLY A 90 -18.19 1.54 -3.21
CA GLY A 90 -18.06 2.76 -4.04
C GLY A 90 -17.35 2.56 -5.39
N PHE A 91 -16.90 1.35 -5.69
CA PHE A 91 -16.44 0.93 -7.02
C PHE A 91 -17.32 -0.22 -7.54
N ASP A 92 -17.22 -0.52 -8.83
CA ASP A 92 -17.79 -1.72 -9.42
C ASP A 92 -17.12 -3.00 -8.87
N GLU A 93 -17.80 -4.14 -9.02
CA GLU A 93 -17.37 -5.42 -8.48
C GLU A 93 -15.97 -5.83 -8.96
N SER A 94 -15.70 -5.70 -10.26
CA SER A 94 -14.40 -6.04 -10.84
C SER A 94 -13.27 -5.20 -10.25
N THR A 95 -13.47 -3.89 -10.11
CA THR A 95 -12.48 -3.02 -9.45
C THR A 95 -12.26 -3.41 -7.99
N LEU A 96 -13.32 -3.75 -7.25
CA LEU A 96 -13.21 -4.16 -5.84
C LEU A 96 -12.45 -5.48 -5.67
N GLU A 97 -12.63 -6.44 -6.59
CA GLU A 97 -11.89 -7.69 -6.61
C GLU A 97 -10.41 -7.49 -6.89
N VAL A 98 -10.07 -6.63 -7.85
CA VAL A 98 -8.66 -6.28 -8.12
C VAL A 98 -8.04 -5.61 -6.90
N ILE A 99 -8.72 -4.65 -6.27
CA ILE A 99 -8.24 -4.02 -5.02
C ILE A 99 -8.04 -5.09 -3.93
N ALA A 100 -8.97 -6.03 -3.77
CA ALA A 100 -8.83 -7.12 -2.80
C ALA A 100 -7.60 -7.99 -3.09
N SER A 101 -7.33 -8.31 -4.35
CA SER A 101 -6.15 -9.08 -4.75
C SER A 101 -4.85 -8.31 -4.50
N LEU A 102 -4.82 -6.99 -4.72
CA LEU A 102 -3.68 -6.12 -4.39
C LEU A 102 -3.42 -6.07 -2.88
N ARG A 103 -4.47 -6.05 -2.05
CA ARG A 103 -4.32 -6.12 -0.58
C ARG A 103 -3.73 -7.47 -0.16
N GLN A 104 -4.16 -8.57 -0.76
CA GLN A 104 -3.59 -9.88 -0.46
C GLN A 104 -2.11 -9.94 -0.87
N PHE A 105 -1.76 -9.44 -2.06
CA PHE A 105 -0.36 -9.35 -2.48
C PHE A 105 0.49 -8.47 -1.56
N ARG A 106 -0.04 -7.32 -1.15
CA ARG A 106 0.62 -6.43 -0.17
C ARG A 106 0.95 -7.20 1.11
N ASP A 107 -0.02 -7.91 1.66
CA ASP A 107 0.15 -8.62 2.91
C ASP A 107 1.18 -9.74 2.77
N GLU A 108 1.14 -10.50 1.68
CA GLU A 108 2.14 -11.53 1.36
C GLU A 108 3.56 -10.98 1.15
N VAL A 109 3.70 -9.83 0.49
CA VAL A 109 4.99 -9.13 0.33
C VAL A 109 5.53 -8.69 1.69
N LEU A 110 4.69 -8.10 2.54
CA LEU A 110 5.10 -7.66 3.87
C LEU A 110 5.52 -8.84 4.75
N GLU A 111 4.83 -9.99 4.67
CA GLU A 111 5.25 -11.21 5.36
C GLU A 111 6.54 -11.80 4.77
N LEU A 112 6.75 -11.72 3.45
CA LEU A 112 7.98 -12.16 2.81
C LEU A 112 9.19 -11.36 3.29
N LEU A 113 9.05 -10.03 3.40
CA LEU A 113 10.13 -9.12 3.77
C LEU A 113 10.35 -9.02 5.29
N ASN A 114 9.41 -9.50 6.11
CA ASN A 114 9.51 -9.45 7.55
C ASN A 114 10.78 -10.16 8.07
N GLY A 115 11.69 -9.40 8.69
CA GLY A 115 12.96 -9.91 9.23
C GLY A 115 14.06 -10.16 8.19
N ARG A 116 13.95 -9.58 6.98
CA ARG A 116 14.98 -9.61 5.93
C ARG A 116 15.63 -8.23 5.74
N ASP A 117 16.68 -8.17 4.92
CA ASP A 117 17.38 -6.94 4.51
C ASP A 117 16.56 -6.07 3.52
N ASP A 118 15.22 -6.05 3.64
CA ASP A 118 14.29 -5.28 2.80
C ASP A 118 14.39 -5.52 1.27
N GLU A 119 14.94 -6.66 0.85
CA GLU A 119 15.05 -7.04 -0.56
C GLU A 119 14.56 -8.47 -0.81
N CYS A 120 14.04 -8.71 -2.01
CA CYS A 120 13.75 -10.05 -2.53
C CYS A 120 14.00 -10.13 -4.03
N SER A 121 14.14 -11.35 -4.55
CA SER A 121 14.24 -11.56 -6.00
C SER A 121 12.89 -11.36 -6.69
N VAL A 122 12.89 -10.88 -7.94
CA VAL A 122 11.67 -10.79 -8.77
C VAL A 122 11.01 -12.17 -8.92
N ARG A 123 11.81 -13.25 -8.97
CA ARG A 123 11.31 -14.62 -8.96
C ARG A 123 10.45 -14.93 -7.73
N GLU A 124 10.85 -14.49 -6.54
CA GLU A 124 10.05 -14.68 -5.32
C GLU A 124 8.71 -13.95 -5.42
N LEU A 125 8.67 -12.73 -5.98
CA LEU A 125 7.42 -12.00 -6.21
C LEU A 125 6.50 -12.72 -7.19
N ARG A 126 7.05 -13.26 -8.29
CA ARG A 126 6.26 -14.07 -9.24
C ARG A 126 5.73 -15.34 -8.57
N ASN A 127 6.52 -15.98 -7.72
CA ASN A 127 6.11 -17.18 -7.00
C ASN A 127 5.03 -16.88 -5.96
N LEU A 128 5.11 -15.75 -5.24
CA LEU A 128 4.04 -15.29 -4.34
C LEU A 128 2.71 -15.21 -5.10
N TYR A 129 2.73 -14.61 -6.28
CA TYR A 129 1.55 -14.56 -7.14
C TYR A 129 1.07 -15.95 -7.59
N CYS A 130 1.96 -16.76 -8.16
CA CYS A 130 1.58 -18.04 -8.76
C CYS A 130 1.13 -19.08 -7.72
N GLU A 131 1.78 -19.13 -6.56
CA GLU A 131 1.59 -20.20 -5.58
C GLU A 131 0.55 -19.86 -4.52
N ARG A 132 0.56 -18.64 -3.98
CA ARG A 132 -0.32 -18.27 -2.85
C ARG A 132 -1.61 -17.62 -3.30
N LEU A 133 -1.49 -16.79 -4.31
CA LEU A 133 -2.56 -15.90 -4.76
C LEU A 133 -3.42 -16.57 -5.84
N ARG A 134 -2.79 -17.04 -6.93
CA ARG A 134 -3.47 -17.77 -8.01
C ARG A 134 -3.89 -19.18 -7.60
N GLY A 135 -3.13 -19.83 -6.72
CA GLY A 135 -3.41 -21.20 -6.24
C GLY A 135 -4.48 -21.29 -5.16
N GLY A 136 -4.82 -20.18 -4.50
CA GLY A 136 -5.60 -20.15 -3.26
C GLY A 136 -7.11 -19.84 -3.40
N GLY A 137 -7.61 -19.38 -4.55
CA GLY A 137 -9.01 -18.97 -4.62
C GLY A 137 -9.57 -18.66 -6.01
N LEU A 138 -10.89 -18.78 -6.10
CA LEU A 138 -11.76 -18.41 -7.22
C LEU A 138 -11.63 -16.91 -7.51
N TRP A 139 -10.61 -16.54 -8.27
CA TRP A 139 -10.49 -15.20 -8.78
C TRP A 139 -11.28 -15.09 -10.08
N ASP A 140 -12.15 -14.08 -10.14
CA ASP A 140 -13.01 -13.87 -11.29
C ASP A 140 -12.21 -13.39 -12.51
N HIS A 141 -12.90 -13.29 -13.65
CA HIS A 141 -12.35 -12.94 -14.95
C HIS A 141 -11.58 -11.61 -15.00
N ALA A 142 -11.77 -10.69 -14.05
CA ALA A 142 -11.08 -9.39 -14.03
C ALA A 142 -9.68 -9.43 -13.39
N VAL A 143 -9.47 -10.29 -12.38
CA VAL A 143 -8.23 -10.32 -11.59
C VAL A 143 -7.08 -10.96 -12.37
N ILE A 144 -7.37 -12.05 -13.10
CA ILE A 144 -6.34 -12.79 -13.84
C ILE A 144 -5.67 -11.91 -14.92
N PRO A 145 -6.40 -11.25 -15.83
CA PRO A 145 -5.78 -10.42 -16.86
C PRO A 145 -5.01 -9.23 -16.27
N TYR A 146 -5.53 -8.63 -15.20
CA TYR A 146 -4.85 -7.54 -14.49
C TYR A 146 -3.46 -7.96 -14.02
N TRP A 147 -3.36 -9.10 -13.34
CA TRP A 147 -2.09 -9.59 -12.85
C TRP A 147 -1.17 -10.13 -13.95
N GLU A 148 -1.71 -10.74 -15.00
CA GLU A 148 -0.92 -11.13 -16.16
C GLU A 148 -0.22 -9.91 -16.79
N GLU A 149 -0.91 -8.76 -16.87
CA GLU A 149 -0.30 -7.49 -17.29
C GLU A 149 0.79 -7.02 -16.30
N LYS A 150 0.50 -6.99 -14.99
CA LYS A 150 1.46 -6.48 -13.98
C LYS A 150 2.70 -7.36 -13.85
N LEU A 151 2.56 -8.68 -13.98
CA LEU A 151 3.70 -9.59 -13.98
C LEU A 151 4.58 -9.41 -15.22
N GLN A 152 4.02 -9.05 -16.38
CA GLN A 152 4.81 -8.77 -17.57
C GLN A 152 5.67 -7.51 -17.43
N GLN A 153 5.25 -6.56 -16.58
CA GLN A 153 5.99 -5.33 -16.27
C GLN A 153 7.17 -5.56 -15.31
N LEU A 154 7.17 -6.67 -14.57
CA LEU A 154 8.26 -6.99 -13.66
C LEU A 154 9.57 -7.28 -14.41
N PRO A 155 10.74 -6.96 -13.83
CA PRO A 155 12.04 -7.24 -14.42
C PRO A 155 12.33 -8.75 -14.59
N LYS A 156 13.56 -9.08 -14.97
CA LYS A 156 14.00 -10.48 -15.03
C LYS A 156 14.06 -11.09 -13.64
N ASP A 157 13.78 -12.39 -13.58
CA ASP A 157 13.64 -13.18 -12.35
C ASP A 157 14.85 -13.10 -11.39
N ASP A 158 16.05 -12.96 -11.95
CA ASP A 158 17.31 -12.92 -11.20
C ASP A 158 17.62 -11.54 -10.60
N GLU A 159 16.81 -10.52 -10.90
CA GLU A 159 17.00 -9.18 -10.35
C GLU A 159 16.48 -9.10 -8.91
N MET A 160 17.23 -8.39 -8.06
CA MET A 160 16.80 -8.04 -6.72
C MET A 160 16.01 -6.74 -6.77
N VAL A 161 14.95 -6.68 -5.96
CA VAL A 161 14.11 -5.50 -5.80
C VAL A 161 13.89 -5.23 -4.32
N SER A 162 13.94 -3.95 -3.98
CA SER A 162 13.76 -3.45 -2.62
C SER A 162 12.27 -3.33 -2.24
N ALA A 163 12.01 -3.30 -0.94
CA ALA A 163 10.70 -3.01 -0.36
C ALA A 163 10.10 -1.70 -0.91
N ASP A 164 10.94 -0.69 -1.12
CA ASP A 164 10.53 0.61 -1.65
C ASP A 164 10.20 0.56 -3.14
N GLU A 165 10.95 -0.19 -3.96
CA GLU A 165 10.59 -0.42 -5.38
C GLU A 165 9.27 -1.16 -5.51
N ILE A 166 9.07 -2.23 -4.70
CA ILE A 166 7.79 -2.96 -4.67
C ILE A 166 6.67 -2.03 -4.24
N SER A 167 6.89 -1.26 -3.18
CA SER A 167 5.91 -0.32 -2.67
C SER A 167 5.54 0.76 -3.68
N ALA A 168 6.51 1.28 -4.43
CA ALA A 168 6.30 2.28 -5.47
C ALA A 168 5.49 1.72 -6.64
N ALA A 169 5.77 0.49 -7.07
CA ALA A 169 5.00 -0.17 -8.10
C ALA A 169 3.57 -0.47 -7.67
N MET A 170 3.38 -0.95 -6.43
CA MET A 170 2.04 -1.19 -5.89
C MET A 170 1.20 0.09 -5.81
N LEU A 171 1.82 1.22 -5.43
CA LEU A 171 1.16 2.51 -5.48
C LEU A 171 0.74 2.86 -6.91
N GLN A 172 1.65 2.74 -7.88
CA GLN A 172 1.36 3.04 -9.28
C GLN A 172 0.24 2.15 -9.82
N TRP A 173 0.28 0.84 -9.58
CA TRP A 173 -0.74 -0.10 -10.03
C TRP A 173 -2.12 0.19 -9.45
N LEU A 174 -2.18 0.63 -8.19
CA LEU A 174 -3.41 1.06 -7.56
C LEU A 174 -3.88 2.41 -8.10
N GLU A 175 -2.96 3.34 -8.38
CA GLU A 175 -3.27 4.63 -8.98
C GLU A 175 -3.83 4.51 -10.40
N ASP A 176 -3.26 3.61 -11.21
CA ASP A 176 -3.75 3.30 -12.56
C ASP A 176 -5.16 2.71 -12.50
N LEU A 177 -5.39 1.76 -11.59
CA LEU A 177 -6.69 1.14 -11.37
C LEU A 177 -7.76 2.16 -10.96
N LEU A 178 -7.38 3.15 -10.15
CA LEU A 178 -8.26 4.21 -9.67
C LEU A 178 -8.41 5.39 -10.66
N GLY A 179 -7.74 5.35 -11.82
CA GLY A 179 -7.83 6.38 -12.86
C GLY A 179 -7.01 7.64 -12.58
N TYR A 180 -5.98 7.56 -11.73
CA TYR A 180 -5.07 8.68 -11.48
C TYR A 180 -3.94 8.80 -12.52
N GLY A 181 -3.75 7.80 -13.38
CA GLY A 181 -2.63 7.69 -14.32
C GLY A 181 -2.51 8.82 -15.35
N GLU A 182 -3.62 9.45 -15.76
CA GLU A 182 -3.59 10.55 -16.76
C GLU A 182 -3.25 11.94 -16.17
N ALA A 183 -3.34 12.12 -14.84
CA ALA A 183 -3.04 13.39 -14.17
C ALA A 183 -1.65 13.42 -13.51
N SER A 184 -0.90 12.31 -13.58
CA SER A 184 0.34 12.08 -12.84
C SER A 184 1.60 12.11 -13.71
N GLU A 185 1.61 12.88 -14.80
CA GLU A 185 2.88 13.24 -15.48
C GLU A 185 3.75 14.17 -14.61
N ALA A 186 3.20 14.74 -13.52
CA ALA A 186 3.90 15.66 -12.63
C ALA A 186 4.59 14.99 -11.41
N HIS A 187 4.34 13.70 -11.12
CA HIS A 187 5.03 12.98 -10.06
C HIS A 187 5.97 11.95 -10.69
N LEU A 188 7.18 12.41 -11.01
CA LEU A 188 8.30 11.58 -11.44
C LEU A 188 8.67 10.62 -10.29
N ILE A 189 7.92 9.54 -10.13
CA ILE A 189 8.47 8.29 -9.65
C ILE A 189 9.02 7.62 -10.91
N ASN A 190 10.34 7.57 -11.02
CA ASN A 190 11.04 6.79 -12.04
C ASN A 190 10.83 5.31 -11.74
N ASN A 191 9.59 4.84 -11.94
CA ASN A 191 9.22 3.48 -11.64
C ASN A 191 9.80 2.62 -12.76
N ARG A 192 10.79 1.81 -12.41
CA ARG A 192 11.51 0.91 -13.33
C ARG A 192 10.57 -0.05 -14.08
N TRP A 193 9.33 -0.21 -13.61
CA TRP A 193 8.36 -1.20 -14.06
C TRP A 193 7.21 -0.58 -14.89
N ARG A 194 7.46 0.55 -15.56
CA ARG A 194 6.54 1.13 -16.57
C ARG A 194 6.69 0.47 -17.93
#